data_AF-A0AAD6QR69-F1
#
_entry.id   AF-A0AAD6QR69-F1
#
_cell.length_a   1.000
_cell.length_b   1.000
_cell.length_c   1.000
_cell.angle_alpha   90.00
_cell.angle_beta   90.00
_cell.angle_gamma   90.00
#
_symmetry.space_group_name_H-M   'P 1'
#
loop_
_entity.id
_entity.type
_entity.pdbx_description
1 polymer ?
#
loop_
_entity_poly.entity_id
_entity_poly.type
_entity_poly.pdbx_seq_one_letter_code
_entity_poly.pdbx_strand_id
1 'polypeptide(L)'
;MLLSLLHAHAHAHAGMHVLTHASILCRETNVEFFGYSVGCVVLYAAQERFHKSTTETLEYVVNQADTTVDKLKTVSDFIASAKLIGVDQVFLPSNVQTDIDQIGIRINSSASVLAEKTVDNSDDIRDLLDSVRVALITTAAIMLLLTFLGFLFSIFGMRFLVYILVIVGWILVAGTFILCGTFLLLHNVAGDTCVAMDHWVHSSTAHTALDDILPCVDKATTQDTLLKSKEITTQLVEVVNQVITNVSNLNFSPNFKPVYINQSGPLVPILCNPFYANLTLRPCSAGEVDLTNATQVWSSYVCQVSPTGICTTTGRLTPTFYSQMSAAVNVSYGLNNYAPFLVDLGDCTFAKETFKDICRDHCPSLRRYSRWIYIGLVMVSTAVMLSLVFWVIYGRERRHRAYSKQLVSEPAQGSEGEKNS
;
A
#
# COMPACT_ATOMS: atom_id res chain seq x y z
N MET A 1 18.43 81.49 -16.70
CA MET A 1 17.66 80.71 -17.72
C MET A 1 18.40 79.45 -18.17
N LEU A 2 19.68 79.52 -18.59
CA LEU A 2 20.47 78.32 -18.95
C LEU A 2 20.67 77.32 -17.79
N LEU A 3 20.93 77.81 -16.57
CA LEU A 3 21.13 76.96 -15.39
C LEU A 3 19.84 76.20 -14.98
N SER A 4 18.69 76.82 -15.20
CA SER A 4 17.35 76.28 -14.93
C SER A 4 17.01 75.13 -15.88
N LEU A 5 17.39 75.26 -17.15
CA LEU A 5 17.23 74.25 -18.20
C LEU A 5 18.18 73.05 -18.01
N LEU A 6 19.41 73.28 -17.54
CA LEU A 6 20.37 72.22 -17.20
C LEU A 6 19.92 71.39 -15.98
N HIS A 7 19.34 72.03 -14.96
CA HIS A 7 18.79 71.32 -13.80
C HIS A 7 17.55 70.50 -14.16
N ALA A 8 16.66 71.03 -15.00
CA ALA A 8 15.49 70.32 -15.50
C ALA A 8 15.88 69.14 -16.42
N HIS A 9 16.89 69.29 -17.27
CA HIS A 9 17.41 68.23 -18.13
C HIS A 9 18.12 67.12 -17.34
N ALA A 10 18.85 67.45 -16.27
CA ALA A 10 19.47 66.47 -15.38
C ALA A 10 18.44 65.69 -14.54
N HIS A 11 17.39 66.35 -14.04
CA HIS A 11 16.26 65.69 -13.37
C HIS A 11 15.45 64.80 -14.31
N ALA A 12 15.22 65.23 -15.55
CA ALA A 12 14.55 64.43 -16.58
C ALA A 12 15.39 63.20 -16.98
N HIS A 13 16.72 63.35 -17.12
CA HIS A 13 17.61 62.23 -17.46
C HIS A 13 17.75 61.23 -16.30
N ALA A 14 17.76 61.69 -15.04
CA ALA A 14 17.76 60.83 -13.85
C ALA A 14 16.42 60.12 -13.63
N GLY A 15 15.29 60.77 -13.90
CA GLY A 15 13.95 60.17 -13.88
C GLY A 15 13.77 59.12 -14.99
N MET A 16 14.29 59.39 -16.19
CA MET A 16 14.21 58.50 -17.34
C MET A 16 15.09 57.24 -17.16
N HIS A 17 16.29 57.36 -16.55
CA HIS A 17 17.12 56.20 -16.18
C HIS A 17 16.49 55.30 -15.10
N VAL A 18 15.76 55.88 -14.13
CA VAL A 18 15.03 55.12 -13.10
C VAL A 18 13.84 54.36 -13.73
N LEU A 19 13.14 54.96 -14.69
CA LEU A 19 12.06 54.32 -15.45
C LEU A 19 12.56 53.19 -16.37
N THR A 20 13.72 53.33 -17.02
CA THR A 20 14.34 52.25 -17.82
C THR A 20 14.87 51.10 -16.94
N HIS A 21 15.44 51.37 -15.76
CA HIS A 21 15.84 50.29 -14.85
C HIS A 21 14.65 49.62 -14.16
N ALA A 22 13.60 50.38 -13.79
CA ALA A 22 12.38 49.81 -13.24
C ALA A 22 11.64 48.95 -14.27
N SER A 23 11.67 49.30 -15.56
CA SER A 23 11.08 48.49 -16.64
C SER A 23 11.91 47.26 -17.01
N ILE A 24 13.25 47.31 -16.91
CA ILE A 24 14.12 46.11 -17.01
C ILE A 24 13.88 45.18 -15.82
N LEU A 25 13.82 45.73 -14.60
CA LEU A 25 13.50 44.97 -13.39
C LEU A 25 12.12 44.32 -13.50
N CYS A 26 11.11 45.07 -13.96
CA CYS A 26 9.75 44.56 -14.15
C CYS A 26 9.71 43.47 -15.23
N ARG A 27 10.51 43.60 -16.31
CA ARG A 27 10.65 42.58 -17.37
C ARG A 27 11.33 41.30 -16.84
N GLU A 28 12.41 41.41 -16.08
CA GLU A 28 13.10 40.23 -15.52
C GLU A 28 12.30 39.57 -14.40
N THR A 29 11.68 40.34 -13.49
CA THR A 29 10.77 39.79 -12.48
C THR A 29 9.56 39.09 -13.10
N ASN A 30 9.10 39.54 -14.28
CA ASN A 30 8.01 38.86 -15.00
C ASN A 30 8.44 37.50 -15.56
N VAL A 31 9.69 37.36 -16.00
CA VAL A 31 10.23 36.08 -16.50
C VAL A 31 10.41 35.09 -15.35
N GLU A 32 10.92 35.54 -14.22
CA GLU A 32 11.09 34.71 -13.01
C GLU A 32 9.75 34.30 -12.40
N PHE A 33 8.79 35.23 -12.34
CA PHE A 33 7.43 34.95 -11.87
C PHE A 33 6.67 33.99 -12.79
N PHE A 34 6.91 34.08 -14.10
CA PHE A 34 6.37 33.12 -15.07
C PHE A 34 6.95 31.72 -14.84
N GLY A 35 8.27 31.59 -14.68
CA GLY A 35 8.93 30.33 -14.36
C GLY A 35 8.44 29.70 -13.05
N TYR A 36 8.29 30.53 -12.01
CA TYR A 36 7.69 30.13 -10.73
C TYR A 36 6.25 29.62 -10.90
N SER A 37 5.41 30.38 -11.60
CA SER A 37 3.99 30.02 -11.81
C SER A 37 3.83 28.71 -12.59
N VAL A 38 4.62 28.54 -13.66
CA VAL A 38 4.65 27.28 -14.43
C VAL A 38 5.13 26.13 -13.55
N GLY A 39 6.18 26.33 -12.75
CA GLY A 39 6.68 25.34 -11.79
C GLY A 39 5.62 24.93 -10.76
N CYS A 40 4.89 25.89 -10.18
CA CYS A 40 3.81 25.63 -9.24
C CYS A 40 2.66 24.84 -9.88
N VAL A 41 2.28 25.16 -11.11
CA VAL A 41 1.23 24.41 -11.83
C VAL A 41 1.67 22.96 -12.08
N VAL A 42 2.91 22.75 -12.54
CA VAL A 42 3.47 21.42 -12.73
C VAL A 42 3.50 20.65 -11.41
N LEU A 43 3.95 21.28 -10.32
CA LEU A 43 3.99 20.66 -8.99
C LEU A 43 2.60 20.25 -8.50
N TYR A 44 1.63 21.14 -8.58
CA TYR A 44 0.28 20.88 -8.11
C TYR A 44 -0.35 19.70 -8.88
N ALA A 45 -0.28 19.74 -10.22
CA ALA A 45 -0.79 18.67 -11.07
C ALA A 45 -0.05 17.34 -10.84
N ALA A 46 1.28 17.39 -10.69
CA ALA A 46 2.09 16.20 -10.45
C ALA A 46 1.82 15.58 -9.08
N GLN A 47 1.67 16.41 -8.05
CA GLN A 47 1.40 15.96 -6.69
C GLN A 47 0.03 15.29 -6.56
N GLU A 48 -1.01 15.90 -7.13
CA GLU A 48 -2.35 15.32 -7.11
C GLU A 48 -2.34 13.93 -7.75
N ARG A 49 -1.69 13.80 -8.91
CA ARG A 49 -1.56 12.55 -9.65
C ARG A 49 -0.69 11.52 -8.94
N PHE A 50 0.42 11.96 -8.33
CA PHE A 50 1.32 11.08 -7.56
C PHE A 50 0.60 10.52 -6.34
N HIS A 51 -0.01 11.39 -5.52
CA HIS A 51 -0.76 10.96 -4.35
C HIS A 51 -1.86 9.96 -4.75
N LYS A 52 -2.66 10.29 -5.77
CA LYS A 52 -3.71 9.38 -6.26
C LYS A 52 -3.13 8.01 -6.68
N SER A 53 -2.07 8.01 -7.49
CA SER A 53 -1.43 6.78 -7.97
C SER A 53 -0.85 5.95 -6.82
N THR A 54 -0.23 6.58 -5.82
CA THR A 54 0.32 5.87 -4.66
C THR A 54 -0.78 5.31 -3.76
N THR A 55 -1.86 6.07 -3.55
CA THR A 55 -3.03 5.60 -2.79
C THR A 55 -3.70 4.40 -3.45
N GLU A 56 -3.89 4.43 -4.77
CA GLU A 56 -4.43 3.30 -5.55
C GLU A 56 -3.51 2.06 -5.45
N THR A 57 -2.19 2.26 -5.56
CA THR A 57 -1.21 1.17 -5.41
C THR A 57 -1.28 0.52 -4.03
N LEU A 58 -1.40 1.35 -3.00
CA LEU A 58 -1.45 0.90 -1.62
C LEU A 58 -2.76 0.20 -1.30
N GLU A 59 -3.89 0.71 -1.79
CA GLU A 59 -5.20 0.05 -1.68
C GLU A 59 -5.19 -1.32 -2.35
N TYR A 60 -4.56 -1.45 -3.52
CA TYR A 60 -4.37 -2.74 -4.17
C TYR A 60 -3.59 -3.73 -3.29
N VAL A 61 -2.47 -3.30 -2.70
CA VAL A 61 -1.65 -4.14 -1.80
C VAL A 61 -2.44 -4.55 -0.56
N VAL A 62 -3.18 -3.63 0.07
CA VAL A 62 -4.05 -3.91 1.22
C VAL A 62 -5.11 -4.94 0.85
N ASN A 63 -5.79 -4.77 -0.28
CA ASN A 63 -6.85 -5.70 -0.71
C ASN A 63 -6.31 -7.11 -1.00
N GLN A 64 -5.10 -7.23 -1.56
CA GLN A 64 -4.44 -8.53 -1.75
C GLN A 64 -4.04 -9.18 -0.42
N ALA A 65 -3.57 -8.38 0.55
CA ALA A 65 -3.27 -8.86 1.89
C ALA A 65 -4.54 -9.32 2.62
N ASP A 66 -5.62 -8.54 2.59
CA ASP A 66 -6.91 -8.90 3.21
C ASP A 66 -7.48 -10.20 2.63
N THR A 67 -7.43 -10.35 1.29
CA THR A 67 -7.82 -11.60 0.63
C THR A 67 -6.99 -12.80 1.13
N THR A 68 -5.69 -12.59 1.34
CA THR A 68 -4.78 -13.62 1.87
C THR A 68 -5.12 -13.96 3.32
N VAL A 69 -5.36 -12.94 4.15
CA VAL A 69 -5.74 -13.06 5.57
C VAL A 69 -7.03 -13.86 5.71
N ASP A 70 -8.05 -13.54 4.93
CA ASP A 70 -9.36 -14.21 4.97
C ASP A 70 -9.24 -15.69 4.58
N LYS A 71 -8.49 -16.00 3.52
CA LYS A 71 -8.24 -17.38 3.10
C LYS A 71 -7.44 -18.15 4.16
N LEU A 72 -6.41 -17.54 4.76
CA LEU A 72 -5.61 -18.19 5.81
C LEU A 72 -6.43 -18.44 7.09
N LYS A 73 -7.26 -17.50 7.52
CA LYS A 73 -8.18 -17.69 8.65
C LYS A 73 -9.18 -18.82 8.37
N THR A 74 -9.75 -18.84 7.17
CA THR A 74 -10.66 -19.90 6.75
C THR A 74 -9.97 -21.28 6.76
N VAL A 75 -8.73 -21.36 6.26
CA VAL A 75 -7.91 -22.59 6.35
C VAL A 75 -7.67 -23.01 7.80
N SER A 76 -7.36 -22.06 8.69
CA SER A 76 -7.20 -22.33 10.13
C SER A 76 -8.46 -22.94 10.74
N ASP A 77 -9.65 -22.46 10.38
CA ASP A 77 -10.94 -23.00 10.86
C ASP A 77 -11.18 -24.43 10.37
N PHE A 78 -10.83 -24.73 9.12
CA PHE A 78 -10.90 -26.10 8.59
C PHE A 78 -9.90 -27.04 9.27
N ILE A 79 -8.68 -26.57 9.53
CA ILE A 79 -7.67 -27.35 10.26
C ILE A 79 -8.13 -27.63 11.70
N ALA A 80 -8.77 -26.67 12.37
CA ALA A 80 -9.34 -26.88 13.70
C ALA A 80 -10.44 -27.96 13.71
N SER A 81 -11.22 -28.06 12.63
CA SER A 81 -12.24 -29.11 12.46
C SER A 81 -11.63 -30.52 12.44
N ALA A 82 -10.38 -30.69 12.00
CA ALA A 82 -9.73 -32.00 11.92
C ALA A 82 -9.63 -32.72 13.27
N LYS A 83 -9.62 -31.99 14.39
CA LYS A 83 -9.60 -32.57 15.74
C LYS A 83 -10.88 -33.29 16.13
N LEU A 84 -11.99 -32.91 15.51
CA LEU A 84 -13.28 -33.52 15.77
C LEU A 84 -13.47 -34.83 14.99
N ILE A 85 -12.55 -35.16 14.09
CA ILE A 85 -12.51 -36.45 13.40
C ILE A 85 -12.03 -37.50 14.40
N GLY A 86 -12.92 -38.40 14.80
CA GLY A 86 -12.62 -39.56 15.63
C GLY A 86 -13.14 -40.83 14.96
N VAL A 87 -12.40 -41.92 15.08
CA VAL A 87 -12.86 -43.26 14.68
C VAL A 87 -13.19 -44.01 15.96
N ASP A 88 -14.48 -44.27 16.19
CA ASP A 88 -14.95 -45.18 17.25
C ASP A 88 -14.48 -44.83 18.67
N GLN A 89 -14.60 -43.55 19.04
CA GLN A 89 -14.17 -42.98 20.33
C GLN A 89 -12.65 -42.94 20.58
N VAL A 90 -11.84 -43.35 19.60
CA VAL A 90 -10.39 -43.12 19.59
C VAL A 90 -10.11 -41.84 18.81
N PHE A 91 -9.83 -40.76 19.53
CA PHE A 91 -9.36 -39.51 18.94
C PHE A 91 -7.94 -39.69 18.39
N LEU A 92 -7.55 -38.82 17.45
CA LEU A 92 -6.16 -38.69 17.02
C LEU A 92 -5.24 -38.68 18.25
N PRO A 93 -4.09 -39.37 18.22
CA PRO A 93 -3.19 -39.37 19.35
C PRO A 93 -2.77 -37.93 19.72
N SER A 94 -2.53 -37.68 21.01
CA SER A 94 -2.41 -36.33 21.56
C SER A 94 -1.30 -35.48 20.91
N ASN A 95 -0.26 -36.13 20.39
CA ASN A 95 0.79 -35.48 19.61
C ASN A 95 0.25 -34.83 18.33
N VAL A 96 -0.58 -35.55 17.57
CA VAL A 96 -1.17 -35.03 16.32
C VAL A 96 -2.15 -33.90 16.59
N GLN A 97 -2.95 -34.00 17.66
CA GLN A 97 -3.85 -32.91 18.06
C GLN A 97 -3.07 -31.64 18.44
N THR A 98 -1.93 -31.81 19.12
CA THR A 98 -1.03 -30.70 19.48
C THR A 98 -0.40 -30.07 18.25
N ASP A 99 0.02 -30.86 17.27
CA ASP A 99 0.59 -30.35 16.01
C ASP A 99 -0.45 -29.54 15.22
N ILE A 100 -1.69 -30.03 15.14
CA ILE A 100 -2.83 -29.32 14.51
C ILE A 100 -3.07 -27.97 15.21
N ASP A 101 -3.03 -27.94 16.55
CA ASP A 101 -3.13 -26.70 17.32
C ASP A 101 -2.02 -25.71 16.98
N GLN A 102 -0.78 -26.17 17.00
CA GLN A 102 0.37 -25.32 16.72
C GLN A 102 0.30 -24.74 15.31
N ILE A 103 -0.12 -25.54 14.32
CA ILE A 103 -0.30 -25.09 12.94
C ILE A 103 -1.41 -24.05 12.85
N GLY A 104 -2.58 -24.30 13.43
CA GLY A 104 -3.70 -23.35 13.42
C GLY A 104 -3.34 -22.01 14.09
N ILE A 105 -2.71 -22.06 15.27
CA ILE A 105 -2.24 -20.85 15.98
C ILE A 105 -1.24 -20.06 15.14
N ARG A 106 -0.27 -20.74 14.50
CA ARG A 106 0.74 -20.07 13.65
C ARG A 106 0.12 -19.43 12.41
N ILE A 107 -0.82 -20.10 11.74
CA ILE A 107 -1.53 -19.54 10.59
C ILE A 107 -2.33 -18.32 11.00
N ASN A 108 -3.14 -18.41 12.06
CA ASN A 108 -3.95 -17.30 12.54
C ASN A 108 -3.10 -16.12 13.04
N SER A 109 -2.00 -16.39 13.73
CA SER A 109 -1.06 -15.35 14.14
C SER A 109 -0.40 -14.68 12.93
N SER A 110 0.02 -15.44 11.92
CA SER A 110 0.65 -14.88 10.72
C SER A 110 -0.34 -14.04 9.91
N ALA A 111 -1.58 -14.50 9.77
CA ALA A 111 -2.66 -13.74 9.15
C ALA A 111 -2.96 -12.46 9.93
N SER A 112 -2.97 -12.50 11.26
CA SER A 112 -3.24 -11.30 12.08
C SER A 112 -2.11 -10.28 11.98
N VAL A 113 -0.86 -10.72 12.02
CA VAL A 113 0.32 -9.85 11.81
C VAL A 113 0.31 -9.25 10.41
N LEU A 114 -0.05 -10.02 9.38
CA LEU A 114 -0.15 -9.52 8.01
C LEU A 114 -1.24 -8.44 7.89
N ALA A 115 -2.42 -8.66 8.48
CA ALA A 115 -3.50 -7.68 8.48
C ALA A 115 -3.09 -6.39 9.20
N GLU A 116 -2.57 -6.52 10.43
CA GLU A 116 -2.14 -5.38 11.24
C GLU A 116 -1.05 -4.59 10.52
N LYS A 117 0.03 -5.25 10.08
CA LYS A 117 1.16 -4.57 9.44
C LYS A 117 0.83 -3.98 8.08
N THR A 118 -0.08 -4.57 7.32
CA THR A 118 -0.44 -4.00 6.02
C THR A 118 -1.29 -2.74 6.18
N VAL A 119 -2.23 -2.73 7.13
CA VAL A 119 -3.04 -1.54 7.43
C VAL A 119 -2.19 -0.44 8.04
N ASP A 120 -1.38 -0.76 9.06
CA ASP A 120 -0.46 0.17 9.75
C ASP A 120 0.49 0.86 8.75
N ASN A 121 1.18 0.06 7.92
CA ASN A 121 2.08 0.61 6.88
C ASN A 121 1.33 1.43 5.83
N SER A 122 0.10 1.04 5.49
CA SER A 122 -0.74 1.79 4.54
C SER A 122 -1.10 3.16 5.09
N ASP A 123 -1.62 3.20 6.30
CA ASP A 123 -2.07 4.44 6.92
C ASP A 123 -0.88 5.38 7.17
N ASP A 124 0.26 4.86 7.64
CA ASP A 124 1.51 5.64 7.78
C ASP A 124 1.95 6.27 6.45
N ILE A 125 1.93 5.50 5.35
CA ILE A 125 2.32 6.03 4.04
C ILE A 125 1.32 7.09 3.55
N ARG A 126 0.01 6.88 3.75
CA ARG A 126 -1.03 7.85 3.38
C ARG A 126 -0.87 9.16 4.15
N ASP A 127 -0.67 9.08 5.46
CA ASP A 127 -0.45 10.23 6.33
C ASP A 127 0.80 11.02 5.92
N LEU A 128 1.89 10.33 5.56
CA LEU A 128 3.09 10.97 5.02
C LEU A 128 2.81 11.68 3.68
N LEU A 129 2.06 11.06 2.76
CA LEU A 129 1.71 11.68 1.49
C LEU A 129 0.83 12.92 1.66
N ASP A 130 -0.13 12.88 2.59
CA ASP A 130 -0.99 14.02 2.91
C ASP A 130 -0.22 15.15 3.59
N SER A 131 0.68 14.81 4.51
CA SER A 131 1.59 15.78 5.13
C SER A 131 2.45 16.50 4.08
N VAL A 132 3.00 15.77 3.10
CA VAL A 132 3.78 16.35 2.00
C VAL A 132 2.91 17.21 1.07
N ARG A 133 1.64 16.85 0.86
CA ARG A 133 0.64 17.69 0.16
C ARG A 133 0.42 19.02 0.84
N VAL A 134 0.13 18.98 2.12
CA VAL A 134 -0.08 20.20 2.91
C VAL A 134 1.19 21.06 2.94
N ALA A 135 2.36 20.45 3.12
CA ALA A 135 3.64 21.17 3.14
C ALA A 135 3.93 21.91 1.82
N LEU A 136 3.68 21.28 0.67
CA LEU A 136 3.93 21.89 -0.64
C LEU A 136 2.95 23.04 -0.94
N ILE A 137 1.66 22.87 -0.65
CA ILE A 137 0.65 23.93 -0.79
C ILE A 137 0.98 25.11 0.12
N THR A 138 1.34 24.83 1.38
CA THR A 138 1.72 25.86 2.36
C THR A 138 2.96 26.62 1.92
N THR A 139 3.96 25.91 1.39
CA THR A 139 5.18 26.52 0.86
C THR A 139 4.85 27.47 -0.30
N ALA A 140 4.03 27.04 -1.26
CA ALA A 140 3.61 27.90 -2.38
C ALA A 140 2.86 29.17 -1.90
N ALA A 141 2.00 29.06 -0.90
CA ALA A 141 1.28 30.19 -0.32
C ALA A 141 2.22 31.18 0.39
N ILE A 142 3.17 30.69 1.19
CA ILE A 142 4.18 31.52 1.86
C ILE A 142 5.03 32.24 0.81
N MET A 143 5.43 31.55 -0.25
CA MET A 143 6.22 32.15 -1.33
C MET A 143 5.47 33.27 -2.04
N LEU A 144 4.19 33.10 -2.35
CA LEU A 144 3.36 34.18 -2.89
C LEU A 144 3.25 35.36 -1.91
N LEU A 145 3.05 35.10 -0.62
CA LEU A 145 2.99 36.13 0.40
C LEU A 145 4.32 36.93 0.50
N LEU A 146 5.46 36.23 0.49
CA LEU A 146 6.79 36.86 0.53
C LEU A 146 7.01 37.76 -0.68
N THR A 147 6.59 37.34 -1.88
CA THR A 147 6.70 38.19 -3.08
C THR A 147 5.85 39.46 -2.96
N PHE A 148 4.63 39.36 -2.43
CA PHE A 148 3.74 40.50 -2.22
C PHE A 148 4.29 41.49 -1.17
N LEU A 149 4.65 41.02 0.03
CA LEU A 149 5.23 41.88 1.06
C LEU A 149 6.56 42.48 0.60
N GLY A 150 7.35 41.69 -0.12
CA GLY A 150 8.58 42.14 -0.71
C GLY A 150 8.36 43.37 -1.60
N PHE A 151 7.45 43.25 -2.56
CA PHE A 151 7.12 44.35 -3.46
C PHE A 151 6.68 45.61 -2.70
N LEU A 152 5.77 45.46 -1.71
CA LEU A 152 5.31 46.57 -0.89
C LEU A 152 6.44 47.26 -0.13
N PHE A 153 7.26 46.51 0.61
CA PHE A 153 8.35 47.09 1.41
C PHE A 153 9.46 47.71 0.55
N SER A 154 9.67 47.21 -0.66
CA SER A 154 10.60 47.80 -1.63
C SER A 154 10.15 49.19 -2.10
N ILE A 155 8.83 49.41 -2.24
CA ILE A 155 8.24 50.72 -2.56
C ILE A 155 8.37 51.67 -1.37
N PHE A 156 7.96 51.24 -0.18
CA PHE A 156 8.05 52.05 1.04
C PHE A 156 9.49 52.29 1.53
N GLY A 157 10.48 51.60 0.94
CA GLY A 157 11.90 51.78 1.27
C GLY A 157 12.30 51.23 2.64
N MET A 158 11.51 50.30 3.21
CA MET A 158 11.74 49.71 4.53
C MET A 158 12.83 48.64 4.49
N ARG A 159 14.09 49.09 4.60
CA ARG A 159 15.28 48.25 4.40
C ARG A 159 15.35 47.03 5.32
N PHE A 160 15.05 47.20 6.61
CA PHE A 160 15.13 46.13 7.60
C PHE A 160 14.20 44.94 7.28
N LEU A 161 12.95 45.23 6.89
CA LEU A 161 11.97 44.19 6.56
C LEU A 161 12.35 43.44 5.27
N VAL A 162 12.89 44.14 4.26
CA VAL A 162 13.39 43.50 3.03
C VAL A 162 14.51 42.51 3.34
N TYR A 163 15.43 42.85 4.25
CA TYR A 163 16.49 41.93 4.68
C TYR A 163 15.94 40.66 5.36
N ILE A 164 14.94 40.81 6.24
CA ILE A 164 14.28 39.66 6.88
C ILE A 164 13.63 38.75 5.82
N LEU A 165 12.91 39.33 4.86
CA LEU A 165 12.26 38.55 3.79
C LEU A 165 13.27 37.77 2.93
N VAL A 166 14.44 38.36 2.66
CA VAL A 166 15.52 37.66 1.93
C VAL A 166 16.04 36.47 2.73
N ILE A 167 16.25 36.63 4.03
CA ILE A 167 16.69 35.52 4.91
C ILE A 167 15.66 34.39 4.91
N VAL A 168 14.37 34.73 5.08
CA VAL A 168 13.27 33.75 5.04
C VAL A 168 13.20 33.07 3.67
N GLY A 169 13.37 33.82 2.58
CA GLY A 169 13.41 33.29 1.22
C GLY A 169 14.52 32.24 1.02
N TRP A 170 15.73 32.51 1.51
CA TRP A 170 16.83 31.54 1.44
C TRP A 170 16.58 30.27 2.26
N ILE A 171 15.92 30.39 3.42
CA ILE A 171 15.49 29.22 4.21
C ILE A 171 14.51 28.36 3.40
N LEU A 172 13.55 28.98 2.70
CA LEU A 172 12.60 28.26 1.85
C LEU A 172 13.29 27.61 0.65
N VAL A 173 14.26 28.29 0.01
CA VAL A 173 15.08 27.69 -1.05
C VAL A 173 15.78 26.43 -0.54
N ALA A 174 16.45 26.50 0.62
CA ALA A 174 17.08 25.33 1.23
C ALA A 174 16.08 24.19 1.48
N GLY A 175 14.90 24.49 2.03
CA GLY A 175 13.83 23.52 2.23
C GLY A 175 13.35 22.86 0.93
N THR A 176 13.13 23.64 -0.14
CA THR A 176 12.73 23.10 -1.45
C THR A 176 13.79 22.21 -2.09
N PHE A 177 15.09 22.50 -1.89
CA PHE A 177 16.17 21.63 -2.34
C PHE A 177 16.23 20.31 -1.56
N ILE A 178 15.99 20.34 -0.25
CA ILE A 178 15.90 19.12 0.57
C ILE A 178 14.73 18.25 0.08
N LEU A 179 13.54 18.82 -0.11
CA LEU A 179 12.38 18.12 -0.66
C LEU A 179 12.68 17.56 -2.05
N CYS A 180 13.35 18.35 -2.91
CA CYS A 180 13.78 17.91 -4.23
C CYS A 180 14.70 16.69 -4.15
N GLY A 181 15.66 16.68 -3.23
CA GLY A 181 16.54 15.54 -2.96
C GLY A 181 15.76 14.31 -2.52
N THR A 182 14.81 14.46 -1.59
CA THR A 182 13.94 13.37 -1.14
C THR A 182 13.13 12.78 -2.29
N PHE A 183 12.50 13.60 -3.14
CA PHE A 183 11.73 13.11 -4.29
C PHE A 183 12.60 12.48 -5.37
N LEU A 184 13.84 12.94 -5.54
CA LEU A 184 14.81 12.28 -6.42
C LEU A 184 15.17 10.89 -5.90
N LEU A 185 15.41 10.74 -4.59
CA LEU A 185 15.63 9.44 -3.98
C LEU A 185 14.40 8.53 -4.16
N LEU A 186 13.21 9.04 -3.88
CA LEU A 186 11.96 8.29 -4.08
C LEU A 186 11.77 7.87 -5.54
N HIS A 187 12.12 8.72 -6.51
CA HIS A 187 12.04 8.38 -7.93
C HIS A 187 12.96 7.21 -8.30
N ASN A 188 14.20 7.23 -7.80
CA ASN A 188 15.17 6.15 -8.05
C ASN A 188 14.76 4.88 -7.31
N VAL A 189 14.41 4.97 -6.03
CA VAL A 189 13.96 3.82 -5.23
C VAL A 189 12.71 3.19 -5.84
N ALA A 190 11.70 3.98 -6.24
CA ALA A 190 10.52 3.43 -6.91
C ALA A 190 10.89 2.77 -8.25
N GLY A 191 11.78 3.38 -9.04
CA GLY A 191 12.27 2.80 -10.28
C GLY A 191 13.00 1.47 -10.07
N ASP A 192 13.94 1.43 -9.13
CA ASP A 192 14.75 0.27 -8.80
C ASP A 192 13.91 -0.85 -8.22
N THR A 193 12.97 -0.54 -7.31
CA THR A 193 12.00 -1.51 -6.77
C THR A 193 11.14 -2.11 -7.88
N CYS A 194 10.62 -1.29 -8.80
CA CYS A 194 9.82 -1.78 -9.92
C CYS A 194 10.62 -2.70 -10.87
N VAL A 195 11.90 -2.36 -11.12
CA VAL A 195 12.80 -3.20 -11.92
C VAL A 195 13.15 -4.49 -11.17
N ALA A 196 13.41 -4.42 -9.87
CA ALA A 196 13.71 -5.58 -9.04
C ALA A 196 12.52 -6.55 -8.98
N MET A 197 11.31 -6.02 -8.78
CA MET A 197 10.06 -6.80 -8.85
C MET A 197 9.88 -7.47 -10.21
N ASP A 198 10.05 -6.72 -11.31
CA ASP A 198 9.90 -7.27 -12.67
C ASP A 198 10.93 -8.36 -12.99
N HIS A 199 12.19 -8.16 -12.58
CA HIS A 199 13.24 -9.17 -12.70
C HIS A 199 12.92 -10.44 -11.91
N TRP A 200 12.45 -10.29 -10.68
CA TRP A 200 12.09 -11.44 -9.84
C TRP A 200 10.91 -12.24 -10.40
N VAL A 201 9.89 -11.55 -10.94
CA VAL A 201 8.74 -12.18 -11.59
C VAL A 201 9.18 -13.06 -12.78
N HIS A 202 10.17 -12.62 -13.56
CA HIS A 202 10.63 -13.33 -14.76
C HIS A 202 11.77 -14.33 -14.53
N SER A 203 12.58 -14.15 -13.50
CA SER A 203 13.81 -14.93 -13.26
C SER A 203 13.82 -15.54 -11.85
N SER A 204 12.92 -16.49 -11.60
CA SER A 204 12.75 -17.14 -10.28
C SER A 204 13.87 -18.12 -9.88
N THR A 205 15.02 -18.13 -10.58
CA THR A 205 16.16 -19.05 -10.33
C THR A 205 17.49 -18.33 -10.12
N ALA A 206 17.52 -17.00 -10.21
CA ALA A 206 18.69 -16.22 -9.84
C ALA A 206 18.48 -15.75 -8.40
N HIS A 207 19.39 -16.07 -7.48
CA HIS A 207 19.33 -15.58 -6.09
C HIS A 207 19.17 -14.05 -6.07
N THR A 208 17.95 -13.59 -5.84
CA THR A 208 17.65 -12.17 -5.69
C THR A 208 17.44 -11.84 -4.21
N ALA A 209 17.57 -10.57 -3.85
CA ALA A 209 17.27 -10.10 -2.50
C ALA A 209 15.81 -10.36 -2.08
N LEU A 210 14.90 -10.60 -3.04
CA LEU A 210 13.50 -10.89 -2.76
C LEU A 210 13.25 -12.37 -2.42
N ASP A 211 14.09 -13.29 -2.93
CA ASP A 211 14.06 -14.71 -2.56
C ASP A 211 14.49 -14.94 -1.10
N ASP A 212 15.38 -14.10 -0.58
CA ASP A 212 15.80 -14.17 0.84
C ASP A 212 14.69 -13.71 1.80
N ILE A 213 13.70 -12.96 1.30
CA ILE A 213 12.58 -12.40 2.06
C ILE A 213 11.33 -13.27 1.95
N LEU A 214 11.05 -13.82 0.77
CA LEU A 214 9.89 -14.67 0.50
C LEU A 214 10.32 -16.15 0.49
N PRO A 215 9.94 -16.97 1.48
CA PRO A 215 10.36 -18.37 1.59
C PRO A 215 9.58 -19.25 0.59
N CYS A 216 9.85 -19.08 -0.71
CA CYS A 216 9.18 -19.80 -1.78
C CYS A 216 9.69 -21.24 -1.85
N VAL A 217 8.74 -22.16 -2.05
CA VAL A 217 8.98 -23.58 -2.26
C VAL A 217 9.04 -23.87 -3.77
N ASP A 218 9.80 -24.87 -4.19
CA ASP A 218 9.87 -25.25 -5.60
C ASP A 218 8.55 -25.87 -6.10
N LYS A 219 8.30 -25.74 -7.40
CA LYS A 219 7.06 -26.21 -8.03
C LYS A 219 6.85 -27.72 -7.92
N ALA A 220 7.91 -28.53 -7.82
CA ALA A 220 7.74 -29.97 -7.70
C ALA A 220 7.21 -30.32 -6.30
N THR A 221 7.81 -29.75 -5.26
CA THR A 221 7.37 -29.93 -3.87
C THR A 221 5.94 -29.42 -3.65
N THR A 222 5.55 -28.29 -4.25
CA THR A 222 4.17 -27.79 -4.12
C THR A 222 3.17 -28.64 -4.90
N GLN A 223 3.54 -29.15 -6.08
CA GLN A 223 2.71 -30.09 -6.83
C GLN A 223 2.52 -31.43 -6.09
N ASP A 224 3.56 -31.95 -5.44
CA ASP A 224 3.47 -33.13 -4.58
C ASP A 224 2.54 -32.87 -3.39
N THR A 225 2.60 -31.67 -2.82
CA THR A 225 1.70 -31.25 -1.72
C THR A 225 0.25 -31.22 -2.19
N LEU A 226 -0.03 -30.73 -3.41
CA LEU A 226 -1.36 -30.74 -4.00
C LEU A 226 -1.87 -32.17 -4.26
N LEU A 227 -1.02 -33.07 -4.73
CA LEU A 227 -1.40 -34.47 -4.93
C LEU A 227 -1.74 -35.13 -3.58
N LYS A 228 -0.92 -34.88 -2.55
CA LYS A 228 -1.21 -35.37 -1.19
C LYS A 228 -2.53 -34.83 -0.63
N SER A 229 -2.88 -33.56 -0.88
CA SER A 229 -4.16 -33.03 -0.40
C SER A 229 -5.36 -33.74 -1.04
N LYS A 230 -5.28 -34.08 -2.34
CA LYS A 230 -6.30 -34.87 -3.05
C LYS A 230 -6.40 -36.31 -2.54
N GLU A 231 -5.26 -36.92 -2.24
CA GLU A 231 -5.20 -38.27 -1.66
C GLU A 231 -5.85 -38.30 -0.28
N ILE A 232 -5.49 -37.36 0.60
CA ILE A 232 -6.10 -37.23 1.94
C ILE A 232 -7.62 -37.00 1.81
N THR A 233 -8.06 -36.15 0.88
CA THR A 233 -9.49 -35.92 0.62
C THR A 233 -10.20 -37.21 0.22
N THR A 234 -9.59 -37.99 -0.68
CA THR A 234 -10.13 -39.28 -1.14
C THR A 234 -10.24 -40.29 0.02
N GLN A 235 -9.19 -40.42 0.83
CA GLN A 235 -9.17 -41.32 1.99
C GLN A 235 -10.23 -40.91 3.03
N LEU A 236 -10.39 -39.61 3.27
CA LEU A 236 -11.36 -39.10 4.24
C LEU A 236 -12.80 -39.36 3.79
N VAL A 237 -13.09 -39.15 2.51
CA VAL A 237 -14.40 -39.52 1.91
C VAL A 237 -14.64 -41.03 2.01
N GLU A 238 -13.63 -41.86 1.76
CA GLU A 238 -13.74 -43.31 1.87
C GLU A 238 -14.08 -43.74 3.30
N VAL A 239 -13.39 -43.20 4.31
CA VAL A 239 -13.68 -43.48 5.72
C VAL A 239 -15.12 -43.10 6.07
N VAL A 240 -15.57 -41.92 5.65
CA VAL A 240 -16.96 -41.49 5.88
C VAL A 240 -17.95 -42.43 5.22
N ASN A 241 -17.69 -42.83 3.97
CA ASN A 241 -18.56 -43.74 3.23
C ASN A 241 -18.59 -45.14 3.85
N GLN A 242 -17.46 -45.65 4.34
CA GLN A 242 -17.40 -46.92 5.07
C GLN A 242 -18.24 -46.86 6.35
N VAL A 243 -18.22 -45.75 7.09
CA VAL A 243 -19.10 -45.56 8.27
C VAL A 243 -20.56 -45.54 7.83
N ILE A 244 -20.90 -44.81 6.77
CA ILE A 244 -22.28 -44.74 6.25
C ILE A 244 -22.78 -46.13 5.86
N THR A 245 -22.03 -46.87 5.04
CA THR A 245 -22.48 -48.18 4.52
C THR A 245 -22.41 -49.27 5.58
N ASN A 246 -21.34 -49.31 6.36
CA ASN A 246 -21.04 -50.44 7.25
C ASN A 246 -21.55 -50.25 8.66
N VAL A 247 -21.84 -49.01 9.09
CA VAL A 247 -22.34 -48.71 10.44
C VAL A 247 -23.79 -48.19 10.37
N SER A 248 -24.03 -47.07 9.68
CA SER A 248 -25.32 -46.38 9.72
C SER A 248 -26.42 -47.05 8.89
N ASN A 249 -26.07 -47.60 7.72
CA ASN A 249 -27.02 -48.22 6.80
C ASN A 249 -27.17 -49.74 7.02
N LEU A 250 -26.29 -50.36 7.82
CA LEU A 250 -26.26 -51.80 8.06
C LEU A 250 -27.03 -52.16 9.33
N ASN A 251 -28.02 -53.04 9.25
CA ASN A 251 -28.85 -53.42 10.41
C ASN A 251 -28.09 -54.34 11.38
N PHE A 252 -27.46 -53.77 12.41
CA PHE A 252 -26.78 -54.56 13.45
C PHE A 252 -27.75 -55.25 14.41
N SER A 253 -27.37 -56.43 14.89
CA SER A 253 -28.10 -57.12 15.96
C SER A 253 -27.98 -56.35 17.28
N PRO A 254 -29.03 -56.30 18.13
CA PRO A 254 -29.00 -55.69 19.46
C PRO A 254 -27.89 -56.21 20.38
N ASN A 255 -27.33 -57.39 20.07
CA ASN A 255 -26.22 -58.00 20.82
C ASN A 255 -24.88 -57.27 20.61
N PHE A 256 -24.73 -56.48 19.53
CA PHE A 256 -23.54 -55.67 19.24
C PHE A 256 -23.72 -54.24 19.75
N LYS A 257 -23.82 -54.08 21.07
CA LYS A 257 -24.09 -52.80 21.74
C LYS A 257 -23.21 -51.59 21.33
N PRO A 258 -21.92 -51.72 20.98
CA PRO A 258 -21.09 -50.57 20.56
C PRO A 258 -21.56 -49.93 19.25
N VAL A 259 -22.13 -50.72 18.34
CA VAL A 259 -22.46 -50.33 16.96
C VAL A 259 -23.97 -50.40 16.69
N TYR A 260 -24.75 -50.86 17.68
CA TYR A 260 -26.19 -51.03 17.56
C TYR A 260 -26.91 -49.67 17.60
N ILE A 261 -27.46 -49.29 16.45
CA ILE A 261 -28.31 -48.12 16.27
C ILE A 261 -29.73 -48.64 15.99
N ASN A 262 -30.75 -48.09 16.66
CA ASN A 262 -32.15 -48.42 16.38
C ASN A 262 -32.59 -47.75 15.06
N GLN A 263 -32.27 -48.36 13.92
CA GLN A 263 -32.30 -47.77 12.57
C GLN A 263 -33.71 -47.64 11.97
N SER A 264 -34.55 -46.77 12.53
CA SER A 264 -35.92 -46.56 12.06
C SER A 264 -36.05 -45.61 10.86
N GLY A 265 -34.96 -44.93 10.43
CA GLY A 265 -34.96 -43.91 9.37
C GLY A 265 -34.58 -44.38 7.95
N PRO A 266 -34.72 -43.51 6.92
CA PRO A 266 -34.26 -43.78 5.55
C PRO A 266 -32.73 -43.92 5.48
N LEU A 267 -32.23 -44.60 4.45
CA LEU A 267 -30.79 -44.80 4.23
C LEU A 267 -30.08 -43.46 4.08
N VAL A 268 -28.97 -43.30 4.79
CA VAL A 268 -28.12 -42.12 4.69
C VAL A 268 -27.41 -42.16 3.33
N PRO A 269 -27.51 -41.10 2.51
CA PRO A 269 -26.81 -41.05 1.23
C PRO A 269 -25.30 -40.90 1.44
N ILE A 270 -24.51 -41.54 0.58
CA ILE A 270 -23.05 -41.52 0.66
C ILE A 270 -22.46 -40.18 0.20
N LEU A 271 -21.27 -39.87 0.68
CA LEU A 271 -20.50 -38.71 0.27
C LEU A 271 -19.87 -38.95 -1.11
N CYS A 272 -20.01 -37.97 -1.99
CA CYS A 272 -19.38 -37.98 -3.29
C CYS A 272 -17.86 -37.85 -3.14
N ASN A 273 -17.13 -38.75 -3.78
CA ASN A 273 -15.69 -38.56 -3.98
C ASN A 273 -15.48 -37.63 -5.19
N PRO A 274 -14.85 -36.45 -5.01
CA PRO A 274 -14.58 -35.51 -6.08
C PRO A 274 -13.52 -35.99 -7.07
N PHE A 275 -12.83 -37.10 -6.77
CA PHE A 275 -11.75 -37.64 -7.59
C PHE A 275 -11.98 -39.10 -8.00
N TYR A 276 -11.45 -39.46 -9.17
CA TYR A 276 -11.21 -40.85 -9.57
C TYR A 276 -9.94 -41.39 -8.90
N ALA A 277 -9.69 -42.71 -9.00
CA ALA A 277 -8.49 -43.35 -8.45
C ALA A 277 -7.15 -42.81 -9.03
N ASN A 278 -7.20 -42.17 -10.19
CA ASN A 278 -6.06 -41.46 -10.80
C ASN A 278 -5.98 -39.97 -10.39
N LEU A 279 -6.75 -39.54 -9.39
CA LEU A 279 -6.83 -38.17 -8.87
C LEU A 279 -7.34 -37.11 -9.86
N THR A 280 -8.00 -37.54 -10.95
CA THR A 280 -8.70 -36.64 -11.87
C THR A 280 -10.11 -36.32 -11.35
N LEU A 281 -10.64 -35.15 -11.72
CA LEU A 281 -11.96 -34.69 -11.26
C LEU A 281 -13.07 -35.64 -11.72
N ARG A 282 -13.98 -35.96 -10.80
CA ARG A 282 -15.11 -36.87 -11.00
C ARG A 282 -16.42 -36.13 -10.70
N PRO A 283 -17.42 -36.17 -11.60
CA PRO A 283 -18.77 -35.72 -11.28
C PRO A 283 -19.46 -36.71 -10.33
N CYS A 284 -20.25 -36.19 -9.40
CA CYS A 284 -21.01 -37.01 -8.47
C CYS A 284 -22.10 -37.82 -9.17
N SER A 285 -22.25 -39.09 -8.76
CA SER A 285 -23.30 -39.97 -9.27
C SER A 285 -24.66 -39.68 -8.62
N ALA A 286 -25.75 -40.11 -9.25
CA ALA A 286 -27.08 -40.03 -8.65
C ALA A 286 -27.13 -40.78 -7.32
N GLY A 287 -27.59 -40.11 -6.26
CA GLY A 287 -27.64 -40.65 -4.89
C GLY A 287 -26.43 -40.35 -4.01
N GLU A 288 -25.37 -39.74 -4.57
CA GLU A 288 -24.24 -39.18 -3.81
C GLU A 288 -24.54 -37.73 -3.41
N VAL A 289 -23.98 -37.31 -2.27
CA VAL A 289 -24.06 -35.91 -1.82
C VAL A 289 -22.70 -35.24 -1.94
N ASP A 290 -22.68 -34.04 -2.51
CA ASP A 290 -21.47 -33.23 -2.62
C ASP A 290 -20.97 -32.73 -1.26
N LEU A 291 -19.65 -32.48 -1.15
CA LEU A 291 -19.00 -31.91 0.02
C LEU A 291 -19.67 -30.60 0.50
N THR A 292 -20.21 -29.78 -0.39
CA THR A 292 -20.81 -28.49 -0.01
C THR A 292 -22.13 -28.65 0.75
N ASN A 293 -22.91 -29.68 0.44
CA ASN A 293 -24.28 -29.85 0.91
C ASN A 293 -24.43 -31.03 1.87
N ALA A 294 -23.41 -31.88 2.02
CA ALA A 294 -23.45 -33.12 2.79
C ALA A 294 -23.93 -32.93 4.23
N THR A 295 -23.39 -31.95 4.95
CA THR A 295 -23.77 -31.67 6.34
C THR A 295 -25.25 -31.30 6.47
N GLN A 296 -25.74 -30.44 5.57
CA GLN A 296 -27.15 -30.04 5.52
C GLN A 296 -28.05 -31.24 5.22
N VAL A 297 -27.70 -32.07 4.24
CA VAL A 297 -28.49 -33.26 3.88
C VAL A 297 -28.50 -34.26 5.02
N TRP A 298 -27.35 -34.56 5.65
CA TRP A 298 -27.28 -35.53 6.73
C TRP A 298 -27.97 -35.09 8.02
N SER A 299 -28.18 -33.78 8.23
CA SER A 299 -28.87 -33.27 9.41
C SER A 299 -30.28 -33.86 9.59
N SER A 300 -30.99 -34.18 8.50
CA SER A 300 -32.32 -34.80 8.55
C SER A 300 -32.31 -36.29 8.93
N TYR A 301 -31.13 -36.91 9.05
CA TYR A 301 -30.95 -38.32 9.38
C TYR A 301 -30.50 -38.52 10.84
N VAL A 302 -30.30 -37.42 11.59
CA VAL A 302 -29.86 -37.44 12.98
C VAL A 302 -31.01 -37.80 13.91
N CYS A 303 -30.77 -38.78 14.78
CA CYS A 303 -31.72 -39.18 15.82
C CYS A 303 -31.41 -38.49 17.17
N GLN A 304 -32.41 -38.43 18.06
CA GLN A 304 -32.17 -38.20 19.48
C GLN A 304 -31.66 -39.50 20.13
N VAL A 305 -30.74 -39.39 21.09
CA VAL A 305 -30.12 -40.56 21.74
C VAL A 305 -30.53 -40.68 23.20
N SER A 306 -30.63 -41.92 23.68
CA SER A 306 -30.76 -42.26 25.10
C SER A 306 -29.46 -42.00 25.86
N PRO A 307 -29.45 -42.08 27.21
CA PRO A 307 -28.22 -42.01 28.01
C PRO A 307 -27.18 -43.09 27.66
N THR A 308 -27.61 -44.19 27.03
CA THR A 308 -26.74 -45.27 26.56
C THR A 308 -26.28 -45.09 25.11
N GLY A 309 -26.55 -43.93 24.48
CA GLY A 309 -26.11 -43.61 23.12
C GLY A 309 -26.96 -44.20 22.00
N ILE A 310 -28.13 -44.74 22.30
CA ILE A 310 -28.99 -45.44 21.32
C ILE A 310 -30.07 -44.50 20.80
N CYS A 311 -30.32 -44.49 19.49
CA CYS A 311 -31.40 -43.70 18.88
C CYS A 311 -32.78 -44.02 19.49
N THR A 312 -33.51 -42.99 19.93
CA THR A 312 -34.89 -43.07 20.43
C THR A 312 -35.91 -42.57 19.41
N THR A 313 -35.51 -41.71 18.48
CA THR A 313 -36.34 -41.21 17.37
C THR A 313 -35.92 -41.83 16.04
N THR A 314 -36.76 -41.66 15.02
CA THR A 314 -36.44 -42.00 13.64
C THR A 314 -35.15 -41.29 13.18
N GLY A 315 -34.17 -42.08 12.75
CA GLY A 315 -32.88 -41.62 12.24
C GLY A 315 -31.89 -42.77 12.11
N ARG A 316 -30.72 -42.50 11.51
CA ARG A 316 -29.62 -43.46 11.33
C ARG A 316 -28.25 -42.94 11.79
N LEU A 317 -28.16 -41.65 12.12
CA LEU A 317 -26.96 -41.02 12.64
C LEU A 317 -27.17 -40.60 14.09
N THR A 318 -26.25 -40.96 14.98
CA THR A 318 -26.17 -40.34 16.30
C THR A 318 -25.55 -38.94 16.19
N PRO A 319 -25.77 -38.04 17.16
CA PRO A 319 -25.12 -36.73 17.16
C PRO A 319 -23.59 -36.81 17.11
N THR A 320 -22.98 -37.87 17.69
CA THR A 320 -21.53 -38.09 17.66
C THR A 320 -21.02 -38.50 16.29
N PHE A 321 -21.70 -39.43 15.59
CA PHE A 321 -21.32 -39.78 14.22
C PHE A 321 -21.53 -38.60 13.28
N TYR A 322 -22.63 -37.87 13.44
CA TYR A 322 -22.90 -36.68 12.63
C TYR A 322 -21.81 -35.61 12.80
N SER A 323 -21.35 -35.32 14.03
CA SER A 323 -20.30 -34.32 14.25
C SER A 323 -18.95 -34.76 13.66
N GLN A 324 -18.56 -36.03 13.83
CA GLN A 324 -17.33 -36.58 13.25
C GLN A 324 -17.35 -36.59 11.72
N MET A 325 -18.47 -37.00 11.11
CA MET A 325 -18.65 -36.97 9.66
C MET A 325 -18.67 -35.54 9.13
N SER A 326 -19.31 -34.61 9.84
CA SER A 326 -19.33 -33.18 9.44
C SER A 326 -17.94 -32.55 9.51
N ALA A 327 -17.15 -32.89 10.54
CA ALA A 327 -15.77 -32.48 10.64
C ALA A 327 -14.91 -33.02 9.49
N ALA A 328 -15.09 -34.29 9.13
CA ALA A 328 -14.43 -34.92 7.99
C ALA A 328 -14.79 -34.24 6.65
N VAL A 329 -16.07 -33.91 6.45
CA VAL A 329 -16.53 -33.14 5.29
C VAL A 329 -15.92 -31.74 5.27
N ASN A 330 -15.90 -31.03 6.40
CA ASN A 330 -15.32 -29.69 6.48
C ASN A 330 -13.82 -29.68 6.11
N VAL A 331 -13.05 -30.66 6.61
CA VAL A 331 -11.63 -30.80 6.25
C VAL A 331 -11.47 -31.15 4.77
N SER A 332 -12.26 -32.09 4.26
CA SER A 332 -12.25 -32.48 2.84
C SER A 332 -12.58 -31.29 1.93
N TYR A 333 -13.59 -30.50 2.31
CA TYR A 333 -13.98 -29.29 1.62
C TYR A 333 -12.87 -28.23 1.66
N GLY A 334 -12.26 -28.01 2.83
CA GLY A 334 -11.14 -27.08 2.99
C GLY A 334 -9.95 -27.45 2.12
N LEU A 335 -9.52 -28.72 2.17
CA LEU A 335 -8.42 -29.22 1.33
C LEU A 335 -8.75 -29.12 -0.16
N ASN A 336 -9.96 -29.47 -0.59
CA ASN A 336 -10.34 -29.42 -2.00
C ASN A 336 -10.38 -27.99 -2.56
N ASN A 337 -10.89 -27.02 -1.79
CA ASN A 337 -11.10 -25.64 -2.27
C ASN A 337 -9.92 -24.70 -2.00
N TYR A 338 -9.14 -24.92 -0.94
CA TYR A 338 -8.07 -24.01 -0.53
C TYR A 338 -6.66 -24.55 -0.77
N ALA A 339 -6.48 -25.84 -1.09
CA ALA A 339 -5.15 -26.36 -1.45
C ALA A 339 -4.53 -25.64 -2.66
N PRO A 340 -5.26 -25.28 -3.74
CA PRO A 340 -4.68 -24.51 -4.83
C PRO A 340 -4.11 -23.17 -4.37
N PHE A 341 -4.84 -22.43 -3.53
CA PHE A 341 -4.36 -21.17 -2.96
C PHE A 341 -3.11 -21.36 -2.09
N LEU A 342 -3.08 -22.40 -1.24
CA LEU A 342 -1.90 -22.69 -0.40
C LEU A 342 -0.68 -23.07 -1.24
N VAL A 343 -0.90 -23.73 -2.38
CA VAL A 343 0.14 -24.06 -3.37
C VAL A 343 0.67 -22.80 -4.04
N ASP A 344 -0.23 -21.91 -4.49
CA ASP A 344 0.14 -20.63 -5.11
C ASP A 344 0.86 -19.68 -4.13
N LEU A 345 0.50 -19.77 -2.83
CA LEU A 345 1.20 -19.06 -1.76
C LEU A 345 2.58 -19.69 -1.51
N GLY A 346 2.65 -21.02 -1.51
CA GLY A 346 3.87 -21.78 -1.27
C GLY A 346 4.92 -21.61 -2.37
N ASP A 347 4.53 -21.65 -3.65
CA ASP A 347 5.46 -21.46 -4.78
C ASP A 347 5.64 -19.98 -5.19
N CYS A 348 5.03 -19.09 -4.39
CA CYS A 348 4.98 -17.66 -4.58
C CYS A 348 4.36 -17.20 -5.92
N THR A 349 3.58 -18.05 -6.60
CA THR A 349 2.79 -17.62 -7.76
C THR A 349 1.87 -16.45 -7.42
N PHE A 350 1.24 -16.48 -6.24
CA PHE A 350 0.42 -15.36 -5.76
C PHE A 350 1.21 -14.04 -5.66
N ALA A 351 2.42 -14.08 -5.10
CA ALA A 351 3.28 -12.91 -4.99
C ALA A 351 3.78 -12.44 -6.36
N LYS A 352 4.11 -13.37 -7.26
CA LYS A 352 4.51 -13.06 -8.64
C LYS A 352 3.40 -12.37 -9.43
N GLU A 353 2.16 -12.86 -9.32
CA GLU A 353 1.01 -12.22 -9.96
C GLU A 353 0.77 -10.82 -9.39
N THR A 354 0.81 -10.68 -8.06
CA THR A 354 0.67 -9.39 -7.39
C THR A 354 1.73 -8.38 -7.85
N PHE A 355 3.01 -8.78 -7.87
CA PHE A 355 4.10 -7.92 -8.31
C PHE A 355 4.05 -7.61 -9.80
N LYS A 356 3.62 -8.58 -10.62
CA LYS A 356 3.40 -8.35 -12.06
C LYS A 356 2.34 -7.27 -12.29
N ASP A 357 1.24 -7.30 -11.56
CA ASP A 357 0.18 -6.28 -11.68
C ASP A 357 0.65 -4.92 -11.15
N ILE A 358 1.45 -4.87 -10.07
CA ILE A 358 2.08 -3.62 -9.60
C ILE A 358 3.03 -3.06 -10.66
N CYS A 359 3.91 -3.89 -11.23
CA CYS A 359 4.86 -3.50 -12.28
C CYS A 359 4.15 -3.01 -13.55
N ARG A 360 3.07 -3.68 -13.96
CA ARG A 360 2.34 -3.31 -15.18
C ARG A 360 1.50 -2.05 -15.00
N ASP A 361 0.72 -1.97 -13.91
CA ASP A 361 -0.38 -1.02 -13.81
C ASP A 361 -0.02 0.21 -12.94
N HIS A 362 0.89 0.06 -11.97
CA HIS A 362 1.16 1.09 -10.95
C HIS A 362 2.52 1.77 -11.13
N CYS A 363 3.57 0.99 -11.38
CA CYS A 363 4.95 1.47 -11.55
C CYS A 363 5.13 2.58 -12.60
N PRO A 364 4.51 2.52 -13.81
CA PRO A 364 4.68 3.58 -14.81
C PRO A 364 4.15 4.94 -14.34
N SER A 365 3.03 4.94 -13.62
CA SER A 365 2.39 6.14 -13.07
C SER A 365 3.23 6.74 -11.95
N LEU A 366 3.66 5.91 -10.99
CA LEU A 366 4.55 6.32 -9.90
C LEU A 366 5.84 6.96 -10.41
N ARG A 367 6.50 6.32 -11.39
CA ARG A 367 7.73 6.83 -12.00
C ARG A 367 7.51 8.13 -12.77
N ARG A 368 6.39 8.24 -13.50
CA ARG A 368 6.06 9.45 -14.27
C ARG A 368 5.80 10.64 -13.36
N TYR A 369 4.94 10.48 -12.36
CA TYR A 369 4.52 11.59 -11.50
C TYR A 369 5.59 11.99 -10.48
N SER A 370 6.37 11.05 -9.95
CA SER A 370 7.57 11.38 -9.14
C SER A 370 8.58 12.21 -9.92
N ARG A 371 8.82 11.89 -11.20
CA ARG A 371 9.67 12.69 -12.08
C ARG A 371 9.12 14.10 -12.29
N TRP A 372 7.81 14.25 -12.44
CA TRP A 372 7.19 15.56 -12.63
C TRP A 372 7.27 16.42 -11.36
N ILE A 373 7.13 15.81 -10.17
CA ILE A 373 7.35 16.50 -8.90
C ILE A 373 8.79 17.00 -8.82
N TYR A 374 9.76 16.14 -9.13
CA TYR A 374 11.18 16.53 -9.16
C TYR A 374 11.42 17.72 -10.11
N ILE A 375 10.93 17.65 -11.35
CA ILE A 375 11.08 18.73 -12.33
C ILE A 375 10.45 20.03 -11.81
N GLY A 376 9.23 19.95 -11.28
CA GLY A 376 8.54 21.12 -10.73
C GLY A 376 9.28 21.75 -9.55
N LEU A 377 9.85 20.92 -8.66
CA LEU A 377 10.59 21.40 -7.48
C LEU A 377 11.88 22.11 -7.91
N VAL A 378 12.62 21.55 -8.87
CA VAL A 378 13.80 22.20 -9.44
C VAL A 378 13.43 23.53 -10.10
N MET A 379 12.36 23.58 -10.90
CA MET A 379 11.94 24.82 -11.56
C MET A 379 11.54 25.91 -10.55
N VAL A 380 10.75 25.57 -9.53
CA VAL A 380 10.36 26.53 -8.49
C VAL A 380 11.58 27.00 -7.68
N SER A 381 12.43 26.07 -7.25
CA SER A 381 13.59 26.41 -6.41
C SER A 381 14.59 27.30 -7.15
N THR A 382 14.87 26.99 -8.42
CA THR A 382 15.76 27.81 -9.27
C THR A 382 15.19 29.20 -9.55
N ALA A 383 13.89 29.31 -9.87
CA ALA A 383 13.22 30.60 -10.09
C ALA A 383 13.27 31.51 -8.85
N VAL A 384 13.07 30.92 -7.67
CA VAL A 384 13.11 31.64 -6.39
C VAL A 384 14.53 32.07 -6.05
N MET A 385 15.50 31.18 -6.22
CA MET A 385 16.91 31.49 -5.98
C MET A 385 17.38 32.67 -6.84
N LEU A 386 17.04 32.65 -8.14
CA LEU A 386 17.36 33.76 -9.05
C LEU A 386 16.68 35.05 -8.60
N SER A 387 15.37 35.00 -8.31
CA SER A 387 14.60 36.15 -7.78
C SER A 387 15.28 36.81 -6.57
N LEU A 388 15.75 36.00 -5.61
CA LEU A 388 16.43 36.49 -4.41
C LEU A 388 17.80 37.10 -4.72
N VAL A 389 18.57 36.51 -5.63
CA VAL A 389 19.87 37.03 -6.06
C VAL A 389 19.70 38.39 -6.74
N PHE A 390 18.76 38.52 -7.68
CA PHE A 390 18.46 39.79 -8.33
C PHE A 390 18.01 40.86 -7.33
N TRP A 391 17.18 40.47 -6.35
CA TRP A 391 16.77 41.34 -5.26
C TRP A 391 17.94 41.89 -4.43
N VAL A 392 18.92 41.04 -4.10
CA VAL A 392 20.13 41.45 -3.36
C VAL A 392 20.99 42.41 -4.19
N ILE A 393 21.20 42.11 -5.48
CA ILE A 393 21.96 42.95 -6.42
C ILE A 393 21.29 44.32 -6.54
N TYR A 394 19.98 44.36 -6.78
CA TYR A 394 19.20 45.59 -6.88
C TYR A 394 19.26 46.42 -5.59
N GLY A 395 19.10 45.77 -4.44
CA GLY A 395 19.21 46.41 -3.13
C GLY A 395 20.61 47.01 -2.86
N ARG A 396 21.67 46.41 -3.42
CA ARG A 396 23.04 46.94 -3.36
C ARG A 396 23.24 48.11 -4.31
N GLU A 397 22.74 48.03 -5.54
CA GLU A 397 22.87 49.12 -6.52
C GLU A 397 22.09 50.36 -6.09
N ARG A 398 20.87 50.20 -5.56
CA ARG A 398 20.09 51.29 -4.97
C ARG A 398 20.83 51.97 -3.81
N ARG A 399 21.60 51.20 -3.00
CA ARG A 399 22.46 51.76 -1.95
C ARG A 399 23.61 52.58 -2.53
N HIS A 400 24.34 52.07 -3.53
CA HIS A 400 25.41 52.84 -4.18
C HIS A 400 24.90 54.16 -4.79
N ARG A 401 23.70 54.15 -5.39
CA ARG A 401 23.06 55.37 -5.91
C ARG A 401 22.64 56.35 -4.81
N ALA A 402 22.24 55.88 -3.63
CA ALA A 402 21.89 56.75 -2.50
C ALA A 402 23.15 57.38 -1.86
N TYR A 403 24.20 56.59 -1.63
CA TYR A 403 25.47 57.07 -1.08
C TYR A 403 26.16 58.06 -2.02
N SER A 404 26.21 57.78 -3.33
CA SER A 404 26.79 58.71 -4.32
C SER A 404 26.03 60.03 -4.41
N LYS A 405 24.69 60.02 -4.28
CA LYS A 405 23.90 61.26 -4.20
C LYS A 405 24.20 62.07 -2.93
N GLN A 406 24.42 61.43 -1.79
CA GLN A 406 24.82 62.11 -0.54
C GLN A 406 26.22 62.73 -0.64
N LEU A 407 27.19 61.99 -1.20
CA LEU A 407 28.56 62.46 -1.43
C LEU A 407 28.64 63.67 -2.38
N VAL A 408 27.72 63.76 -3.36
CA VAL A 408 27.66 64.90 -4.30
C VAL A 408 26.95 66.13 -3.68
N SER A 409 26.13 65.95 -2.64
CA SER A 409 25.50 67.07 -1.91
C SER A 409 26.36 67.66 -0.78
N GLU A 410 27.41 66.95 -0.35
CA GLU A 410 28.31 67.39 0.74
C GLU A 410 29.38 68.45 0.40
N PRO A 411 29.78 68.75 -0.86
CA PRO A 411 30.75 69.82 -1.12
C PRO A 411 30.16 71.24 -1.10
N ALA A 412 28.86 71.42 -0.84
CA ALA A 412 28.21 72.74 -0.91
C ALA A 412 28.18 73.53 0.43
N GLN A 413 28.78 73.01 1.52
CA GLN A 413 28.80 73.70 2.83
C GLN A 413 30.21 74.04 3.36
N GLY A 414 31.25 73.92 2.54
CA GLY A 414 32.65 74.07 2.97
C GLY A 414 33.45 75.19 2.30
N SER A 415 32.90 76.41 2.16
CA SER A 415 33.73 77.62 1.95
C SER A 415 32.88 78.88 1.97
N GLU A 416 32.92 79.62 3.07
CA GLU A 416 33.13 81.08 3.08
C GLU A 416 33.06 81.58 4.52
N GLY A 417 34.15 82.18 5.02
CA GLY A 417 34.08 83.05 6.18
C GLY A 417 35.24 83.00 7.18
N GLU A 418 36.49 83.23 6.77
CA GLU A 418 37.44 83.89 7.67
C GLU A 418 38.35 84.90 6.94
N LYS A 419 38.34 86.14 7.46
CA LYS A 419 39.30 87.27 7.33
C LYS A 419 39.15 88.32 6.20
N ASN A 420 38.57 89.49 6.55
CA ASN A 420 39.33 90.71 6.93
C ASN A 420 38.44 91.98 6.92
N SER A 421 38.18 92.58 8.08
CA SER A 421 38.65 93.92 8.50
C SER A 421 37.99 94.39 9.78
#